data_AF-A0A3E0R288-F1
#
_entry.id   AF-A0A3E0R288-F1
#
_cell.length_a   1.000
_cell.length_b   1.000
_cell.length_c   1.000
_cell.angle_alpha   90.00
_cell.angle_beta   90.00
_cell.angle_gamma   90.00
#
_symmetry.space_group_name_H-M   'P 1'
#
loop_
_entity.id
_entity.type
_entity.pdbx_description
1 polymer ?
#
loop_
_entity_poly.entity_id
_entity_poly.type
_entity_poly.pdbx_seq_one_letter_code
_entity_poly.pdbx_strand_id
1 'polypeptide(L)'
;MSRFILFTFFFFAMLSCNEQSSQGEAFLQEVDQNAVGEVYQLELERNGAKPAAFKPFPTGQVRPKGWILEMMNNDLEQGMVGHLDELYPGITKDDLYASARRGGVEDVPEMGDLVLTGAAWETSIMWWNAETIGNWWDGFVRHAFLTENQAAMEQATAIVNGLLASQDEDGYIGIYKKNLRYKHKGSNGELWAQTTAFRTLLGYYEITGEERVLASVESAMELTMKEYGPEGRSPFNLEGEFGGVTHGLMMVDVCETLERITGKSDYLDYATYLYQEFSKYPLNRAFNDLRLPYLLKVDSAYESHAVHTYEHLRALAAAYYRSNDSRLKKGYDAALIKLANVMLPSGAGHGNEWIAGKEADPSTTGQEY
;
A
#
# COMPACT_ATOMS: atom_id res chain seq x y z
N MET A 1 7.27 -73.86 30.43
CA MET A 1 7.77 -72.82 29.50
C MET A 1 6.63 -72.46 28.55
N SER A 2 5.82 -71.47 28.92
CA SER A 2 4.71 -70.96 28.09
C SER A 2 5.12 -69.63 27.50
N ARG A 3 5.10 -69.53 26.17
CA ARG A 3 5.40 -68.33 25.40
C ARG A 3 4.15 -67.44 25.36
N PHE A 4 4.25 -66.22 25.90
CA PHE A 4 3.25 -65.17 25.71
C PHE A 4 3.46 -64.51 24.34
N ILE A 5 2.41 -64.48 23.53
CA ILE A 5 2.33 -63.75 22.27
C ILE A 5 1.84 -62.34 22.60
N LEU A 6 2.66 -61.33 22.34
CA LEU A 6 2.30 -59.91 22.48
C LEU A 6 1.60 -59.46 21.19
N PHE A 7 0.31 -59.14 21.28
CA PHE A 7 -0.43 -58.46 20.20
C PHE A 7 -0.19 -56.95 20.32
N THR A 8 0.57 -56.39 19.38
CA THR A 8 0.73 -54.93 19.26
C THR A 8 -0.42 -54.39 18.41
N PHE A 9 -1.37 -53.69 19.04
CA PHE A 9 -2.39 -52.91 18.34
C PHE A 9 -1.74 -51.61 17.81
N PHE A 10 -1.66 -51.47 16.48
CA PHE A 10 -1.34 -50.20 15.83
C PHE A 10 -2.60 -49.32 15.86
N PHE A 11 -2.55 -48.25 16.66
CA PHE A 11 -3.53 -47.17 16.63
C PHE A 11 -3.18 -46.27 15.43
N PHE A 12 -3.94 -46.37 14.34
CA PHE A 12 -3.91 -45.36 13.28
C PHE A 12 -4.67 -44.13 13.79
N ALA A 13 -3.94 -43.16 14.35
CA ALA A 13 -4.47 -41.82 14.53
C ALA A 13 -4.58 -41.19 13.14
N MET A 14 -5.82 -41.07 12.63
CA MET A 14 -6.10 -40.14 11.53
C MET A 14 -5.94 -38.73 12.09
N LEU A 15 -4.72 -38.19 12.00
CA LEU A 15 -4.50 -36.75 12.06
C LEU A 15 -5.04 -36.19 10.76
N SER A 16 -6.24 -35.58 10.80
CA SER A 16 -6.57 -34.59 9.79
C SER A 16 -5.56 -33.45 9.96
N CYS A 17 -4.69 -33.26 8.98
CA CYS A 17 -3.97 -32.00 8.85
C CYS A 17 -5.03 -30.90 8.69
N ASN A 18 -5.28 -30.13 9.74
CA ASN A 18 -5.75 -28.77 9.57
C ASN A 18 -4.58 -28.01 8.95
N GLU A 19 -4.56 -27.87 7.63
CA GLU A 19 -3.75 -26.84 6.99
C GLU A 19 -4.41 -25.50 7.30
N GLN A 20 -4.08 -24.96 8.48
CA GLN A 20 -4.37 -23.57 8.85
C GLN A 20 -3.06 -22.80 8.71
N SER A 21 -3.06 -21.72 7.91
CA SER A 21 -1.85 -20.91 7.72
C SER A 21 -1.51 -20.18 9.02
N SER A 22 -0.29 -20.34 9.50
CA SER A 22 0.19 -19.75 10.76
C SER A 22 0.34 -18.23 10.70
N GLN A 23 0.47 -17.67 9.49
CA GLN A 23 0.60 -16.22 9.27
C GLN A 23 -0.72 -15.49 9.55
N GLY A 24 -1.85 -16.07 9.13
CA GLY A 24 -3.17 -15.49 9.37
C GLY A 24 -3.51 -15.37 10.85
N GLU A 25 -3.29 -16.41 11.65
CA GLU A 25 -3.62 -16.37 13.09
C GLU A 25 -2.78 -15.37 13.88
N ALA A 26 -1.49 -15.24 13.57
CA ALA A 26 -0.60 -14.28 14.24
C ALA A 26 -0.94 -12.83 13.90
N PHE A 27 -1.28 -12.55 12.63
CA PHE A 27 -1.78 -11.25 12.21
C PHE A 27 -3.10 -10.91 12.91
N LEU A 28 -4.04 -11.87 12.98
CA LEU A 28 -5.36 -11.66 13.59
C LEU A 28 -5.29 -11.37 15.09
N GLN A 29 -4.40 -12.01 15.86
CA GLN A 29 -4.31 -11.78 17.31
C GLN A 29 -3.93 -10.34 17.68
N GLU A 30 -3.10 -9.69 16.86
CA GLU A 30 -2.68 -8.30 17.08
C GLU A 30 -3.69 -7.30 16.49
N VAL A 31 -4.30 -7.64 15.36
CA VAL A 31 -5.24 -6.77 14.63
C VAL A 31 -6.64 -6.77 15.26
N ASP A 32 -7.08 -7.84 15.93
CA ASP A 32 -8.39 -7.90 16.61
C ASP A 32 -8.46 -7.12 17.93
N GLN A 33 -7.39 -6.41 18.32
CA GLN A 33 -7.43 -5.42 19.42
C GLN A 33 -8.13 -4.14 18.95
N ASN A 34 -9.42 -4.28 18.60
CA ASN A 34 -10.29 -3.25 18.06
C ASN A 34 -10.15 -1.94 18.85
N ALA A 35 -9.93 -0.85 18.10
CA ALA A 35 -9.64 0.46 18.63
C ALA A 35 -10.83 1.01 19.42
N VAL A 36 -10.73 0.96 20.75
CA VAL A 36 -11.41 1.91 21.62
C VAL A 36 -10.58 3.18 21.60
N GLY A 37 -10.86 4.07 20.65
CA GLY A 37 -10.15 5.34 20.48
C GLY A 37 -11.10 6.52 20.38
N GLU A 38 -10.66 7.68 20.85
CA GLU A 38 -11.41 8.92 20.69
C GLU A 38 -11.16 9.53 19.31
N VAL A 39 -12.18 10.20 18.75
CA VAL A 39 -12.00 11.06 17.58
C VAL A 39 -11.23 12.29 18.03
N TYR A 40 -10.04 12.48 17.47
CA TYR A 40 -9.19 13.61 17.82
C TYR A 40 -9.65 14.86 17.08
N GLN A 41 -9.92 15.94 17.81
CA GLN A 41 -10.20 17.24 17.21
C GLN A 41 -8.92 17.80 16.58
N LEU A 42 -8.70 17.47 15.30
CA LEU A 42 -7.52 17.85 14.54
C LEU A 42 -7.93 18.57 13.26
N GLU A 43 -7.67 19.86 13.23
CA GLU A 43 -7.70 20.68 12.01
C GLU A 43 -6.30 21.25 11.83
N LEU A 44 -5.64 20.89 10.73
CA LEU A 44 -4.29 21.33 10.38
C LEU A 44 -4.36 22.60 9.54
N GLU A 45 -3.42 23.51 9.77
CA GLU A 45 -3.22 24.65 8.88
C GLU A 45 -2.76 24.15 7.50
N ARG A 46 -3.44 24.51 6.42
CA ARG A 46 -3.09 24.05 5.05
C ARG A 46 -2.34 25.12 4.25
N ASN A 47 -1.77 26.11 4.94
CA ASN A 47 -1.00 27.19 4.34
C ASN A 47 0.45 27.16 4.86
N GLY A 48 1.35 27.78 4.10
CA GLY A 48 2.75 27.85 4.47
C GLY A 48 3.61 26.70 3.96
N ALA A 49 3.45 26.36 2.68
CA ALA A 49 4.36 25.46 1.99
C ALA A 49 5.81 25.94 2.19
N LYS A 50 6.65 25.04 2.71
CA LYS A 50 8.06 25.28 2.92
C LYS A 50 8.80 25.14 1.58
N PRO A 51 9.82 25.96 1.31
CA PRO A 51 10.57 25.84 0.07
C PRO A 51 11.29 24.50 0.02
N ALA A 52 11.10 23.76 -1.07
CA ALA A 52 11.87 22.55 -1.33
C ALA A 52 13.33 22.92 -1.64
N ALA A 53 14.26 22.32 -0.90
CA ALA A 53 15.70 22.49 -1.14
C ALA A 53 16.16 21.78 -2.42
N PHE A 54 15.48 20.69 -2.79
CA PHE A 54 15.77 19.86 -3.94
C PHE A 54 14.51 19.64 -4.78
N LYS A 55 14.71 19.42 -6.08
CA LYS A 55 13.65 18.98 -6.99
C LYS A 55 14.03 17.60 -7.51
N PRO A 56 13.16 16.58 -7.39
CA PRO A 56 13.46 15.28 -7.97
C PRO A 56 13.45 15.38 -9.50
N PHE A 57 14.32 14.61 -10.14
CA PHE A 57 14.29 14.46 -11.59
C PHE A 57 13.10 13.58 -11.99
N PRO A 58 12.41 13.86 -13.12
CA PRO A 58 11.40 12.97 -13.66
C PRO A 58 11.96 11.58 -13.94
N THR A 59 11.08 10.58 -13.87
CA THR A 59 11.40 9.21 -14.22
C THR A 59 11.99 9.14 -15.64
N GLY A 60 13.10 8.41 -15.81
CA GLY A 60 13.76 8.25 -17.10
C GLY A 60 14.79 9.33 -17.45
N GLN A 61 14.88 10.42 -16.68
CA GLN A 61 15.93 11.44 -16.91
C GLN A 61 17.33 10.91 -16.51
N VAL A 62 17.40 10.10 -15.46
CA VAL A 62 18.62 9.38 -15.06
C VAL A 62 18.55 7.96 -15.59
N ARG A 63 19.56 7.53 -16.35
CA ARG A 63 19.57 6.24 -17.03
C ARG A 63 20.53 5.25 -16.36
N PRO A 64 20.12 4.00 -16.11
CA PRO A 64 20.99 2.99 -15.52
C PRO A 64 22.13 2.62 -16.47
N LYS A 65 23.30 2.33 -15.88
CA LYS A 65 24.50 1.82 -16.58
C LYS A 65 25.23 0.83 -15.66
N GLY A 66 26.13 0.04 -16.25
CA GLY A 66 26.95 -0.93 -15.52
C GLY A 66 26.10 -1.96 -14.78
N TRP A 67 26.50 -2.28 -13.55
CA TRP A 67 25.88 -3.33 -12.74
C TRP A 67 24.37 -3.16 -12.53
N ILE A 68 23.88 -1.92 -12.37
CA ILE A 68 22.43 -1.67 -12.20
C ILE A 68 21.67 -2.03 -13.48
N LEU A 69 22.19 -1.66 -14.65
CA LEU A 69 21.56 -2.01 -15.93
C LEU A 69 21.58 -3.53 -16.16
N GLU A 70 22.67 -4.20 -15.82
CA GLU A 70 22.79 -5.65 -15.90
C GLU A 70 21.77 -6.35 -14.99
N MET A 71 21.63 -5.89 -13.74
CA MET A 71 20.64 -6.42 -12.79
C MET A 71 19.21 -6.24 -13.30
N MET A 72 18.87 -5.05 -13.81
CA MET A 72 17.54 -4.77 -14.37
C MET A 72 17.22 -5.63 -15.60
N ASN A 73 18.20 -5.85 -16.48
CA ASN A 73 18.04 -6.75 -17.62
C ASN A 73 17.86 -8.19 -17.18
N ASN A 74 18.65 -8.66 -16.23
CA ASN A 74 18.52 -10.02 -15.70
C ASN A 74 17.16 -10.25 -15.01
N ASP A 75 16.64 -9.26 -14.29
CA ASP A 75 15.31 -9.36 -13.65
C ASP A 75 14.17 -9.37 -14.68
N LEU A 76 14.31 -8.63 -15.79
CA LEU A 76 13.40 -8.72 -16.93
C LEU A 76 13.50 -10.04 -17.70
N GLU A 77 14.68 -10.65 -17.78
CA GLU A 77 14.93 -11.84 -18.60
C GLU A 77 14.75 -13.15 -17.86
N GLN A 78 14.92 -13.15 -16.53
CA GLN A 78 14.99 -14.36 -15.69
C GLN A 78 14.34 -14.19 -14.31
N GLY A 79 13.97 -12.96 -13.93
CA GLY A 79 13.52 -12.64 -12.57
C GLY A 79 12.02 -12.35 -12.48
N MET A 80 11.63 -11.86 -11.31
CA MET A 80 10.23 -11.65 -10.98
C MET A 80 9.63 -10.51 -11.80
N VAL A 81 10.42 -9.50 -12.17
CA VAL A 81 9.91 -8.40 -12.98
C VAL A 81 9.44 -8.90 -14.34
N GLY A 82 10.22 -9.75 -15.01
CA GLY A 82 9.86 -10.30 -16.33
C GLY A 82 8.84 -11.43 -16.33
N HIS A 83 8.75 -12.20 -15.23
CA HIS A 83 8.07 -13.50 -15.24
C HIS A 83 7.06 -13.70 -14.09
N LEU A 84 6.59 -12.64 -13.43
CA LEU A 84 5.61 -12.79 -12.33
C LEU A 84 4.33 -13.50 -12.79
N ASP A 85 3.90 -13.27 -14.02
CA ASP A 85 2.74 -13.94 -14.63
C ASP A 85 2.95 -15.45 -14.85
N GLU A 86 4.19 -15.88 -15.08
CA GLU A 86 4.55 -17.31 -15.14
C GLU A 86 4.63 -17.93 -13.74
N LEU A 87 5.20 -17.20 -12.77
CA LEU A 87 5.36 -17.64 -11.39
C LEU A 87 4.04 -17.73 -10.64
N TYR A 88 3.12 -16.78 -10.91
CA TYR A 88 1.79 -16.74 -10.33
C TYR A 88 0.73 -16.43 -11.39
N PRO A 89 0.29 -17.45 -12.16
CA PRO A 89 -0.69 -17.27 -13.24
C PRO A 89 -2.07 -16.76 -12.78
N GLY A 90 -2.37 -16.77 -11.48
CA GLY A 90 -3.59 -16.19 -10.93
C GLY A 90 -3.68 -14.68 -11.15
N ILE A 91 -2.54 -13.98 -11.17
CA ILE A 91 -2.50 -12.51 -11.25
C ILE A 91 -3.03 -11.97 -12.58
N THR A 92 -2.85 -12.70 -13.68
CA THR A 92 -3.28 -12.28 -15.02
C THR A 92 -4.71 -12.70 -15.36
N LYS A 93 -5.29 -13.63 -14.58
CA LYS A 93 -6.70 -14.05 -14.75
C LYS A 93 -7.69 -13.04 -14.18
N ASP A 94 -7.23 -12.22 -13.25
CA ASP A 94 -8.03 -11.28 -12.49
C ASP A 94 -7.97 -9.87 -13.09
N ASP A 95 -8.84 -9.61 -14.07
CA ASP A 95 -8.98 -8.31 -14.74
C ASP A 95 -9.67 -7.27 -13.83
N LEU A 96 -9.05 -7.00 -12.69
CA LEU A 96 -9.66 -6.36 -11.53
C LEU A 96 -9.99 -4.87 -11.74
N TYR A 97 -9.31 -4.20 -12.67
CA TYR A 97 -9.56 -2.80 -13.00
C TYR A 97 -10.68 -2.63 -14.03
N ALA A 98 -11.05 -3.68 -14.77
CA ALA A 98 -12.12 -3.64 -15.76
C ALA A 98 -13.21 -4.68 -15.49
N SER A 99 -13.14 -5.88 -16.06
CA SER A 99 -14.28 -6.81 -16.07
C SER A 99 -14.51 -7.55 -14.74
N ALA A 100 -13.48 -7.70 -13.91
CA ALA A 100 -13.52 -8.45 -12.65
C ALA A 100 -13.62 -7.55 -11.40
N ARG A 101 -14.09 -6.29 -11.55
CA ARG A 101 -14.29 -5.39 -10.40
C ARG A 101 -15.14 -6.03 -9.31
N ARG A 102 -14.81 -5.74 -8.05
CA ARG A 102 -15.44 -6.25 -6.85
C ARG A 102 -16.77 -5.54 -6.57
N GLY A 103 -17.84 -6.32 -6.43
CA GLY A 103 -19.18 -5.89 -6.08
C GLY A 103 -19.64 -6.32 -4.68
N GLY A 104 -18.94 -7.28 -4.08
CA GLY A 104 -19.28 -7.89 -2.80
C GLY A 104 -18.40 -9.11 -2.49
N VAL A 105 -18.75 -9.83 -1.43
CA VAL A 105 -18.04 -11.04 -0.92
C VAL A 105 -18.13 -12.24 -1.84
N GLU A 106 -18.95 -12.16 -2.89
CA GLU A 106 -19.03 -13.15 -3.97
C GLU A 106 -17.90 -13.00 -5.01
N ASP A 107 -17.27 -11.83 -5.10
CA ASP A 107 -16.22 -11.51 -6.08
C ASP A 107 -14.81 -11.69 -5.47
N VAL A 108 -14.64 -12.60 -4.51
CA VAL A 108 -13.38 -12.77 -3.78
C VAL A 108 -12.29 -13.39 -4.69
N PRO A 109 -11.05 -12.86 -4.67
CA PRO A 109 -9.98 -13.35 -5.55
C PRO A 109 -9.54 -14.79 -5.25
N GLU A 110 -8.87 -15.41 -6.22
CA GLU A 110 -8.07 -16.63 -6.00
C GLU A 110 -6.88 -16.29 -5.10
N MET A 111 -6.73 -16.97 -3.96
CA MET A 111 -5.72 -16.66 -2.92
C MET A 111 -4.68 -17.76 -2.74
N GLY A 112 -4.30 -18.43 -3.83
CA GLY A 112 -3.37 -19.57 -3.79
C GLY A 112 -3.89 -20.68 -2.87
N ASP A 113 -3.09 -21.05 -1.87
CA ASP A 113 -3.42 -22.12 -0.92
C ASP A 113 -4.31 -21.66 0.26
N LEU A 114 -4.64 -20.37 0.34
CA LEU A 114 -5.46 -19.84 1.43
C LEU A 114 -6.94 -20.19 1.23
N VAL A 115 -7.51 -20.98 2.15
CA VAL A 115 -8.95 -21.29 2.18
C VAL A 115 -9.68 -20.25 3.03
N LEU A 116 -10.64 -19.57 2.41
CA LEU A 116 -11.43 -18.51 3.03
C LEU A 116 -12.67 -19.07 3.72
N THR A 117 -12.95 -18.57 4.92
CA THR A 117 -13.95 -19.05 5.88
C THR A 117 -15.20 -18.17 5.99
N GLY A 118 -15.22 -17.02 5.33
CA GLY A 118 -16.22 -15.96 5.41
C GLY A 118 -15.96 -14.90 6.50
N ALA A 119 -14.77 -14.85 7.10
CA ALA A 119 -14.44 -13.92 8.18
C ALA A 119 -14.29 -12.46 7.70
N ALA A 120 -14.50 -11.48 8.59
CA ALA A 120 -14.49 -10.06 8.23
C ALA A 120 -13.15 -9.57 7.62
N TRP A 121 -12.02 -10.11 8.09
CA TRP A 121 -10.70 -9.85 7.51
C TRP A 121 -10.56 -10.40 6.09
N GLU A 122 -11.36 -11.38 5.68
CA GLU A 122 -11.31 -11.88 4.30
C GLU A 122 -11.96 -10.89 3.32
N THR A 123 -12.81 -9.99 3.81
CA THR A 123 -13.24 -8.82 3.01
C THR A 123 -12.08 -7.85 2.80
N SER A 124 -11.06 -7.86 3.68
CA SER A 124 -9.83 -7.06 3.51
C SER A 124 -8.84 -7.65 2.52
N ILE A 125 -9.07 -8.82 1.91
CA ILE A 125 -8.13 -9.34 0.89
C ILE A 125 -8.55 -8.99 -0.54
N MET A 126 -9.74 -8.40 -0.72
CA MET A 126 -10.29 -8.06 -2.05
C MET A 126 -9.37 -7.18 -2.89
N TRP A 127 -8.46 -6.44 -2.25
CA TRP A 127 -7.51 -5.53 -2.87
C TRP A 127 -6.09 -6.09 -3.01
N TRP A 128 -5.75 -7.25 -2.44
CA TRP A 128 -4.38 -7.77 -2.45
C TRP A 128 -3.83 -7.96 -3.87
N ASN A 129 -4.65 -8.52 -4.78
CA ASN A 129 -4.25 -8.62 -6.19
C ASN A 129 -3.97 -7.25 -6.83
N ALA A 130 -4.67 -6.19 -6.40
CA ALA A 130 -4.43 -4.84 -6.88
C ALA A 130 -3.10 -4.26 -6.36
N GLU A 131 -2.70 -4.61 -5.14
CA GLU A 131 -1.38 -4.30 -4.60
C GLU A 131 -0.29 -5.01 -5.39
N THR A 132 -0.37 -6.34 -5.51
CA THR A 132 0.64 -7.14 -6.19
C THR A 132 0.80 -6.71 -7.65
N ILE A 133 -0.32 -6.62 -8.39
CA ILE A 133 -0.27 -6.29 -9.81
C ILE A 133 0.14 -4.84 -10.03
N GLY A 134 -0.31 -3.91 -9.18
CA GLY A 134 0.00 -2.49 -9.33
C GLY A 134 1.47 -2.19 -9.04
N ASN A 135 2.05 -2.80 -8.01
CA ASN A 135 3.49 -2.66 -7.73
C ASN A 135 4.34 -3.39 -8.78
N TRP A 136 3.90 -4.56 -9.26
CA TRP A 136 4.56 -5.24 -10.36
C TRP A 136 4.55 -4.40 -11.64
N TRP A 137 3.40 -3.84 -12.02
CA TRP A 137 3.28 -2.99 -13.20
C TRP A 137 4.14 -1.74 -13.13
N ASP A 138 4.18 -1.03 -11.99
CA ASP A 138 5.05 0.14 -11.83
C ASP A 138 6.53 -0.25 -12.00
N GLY A 139 6.95 -1.34 -11.37
CA GLY A 139 8.29 -1.91 -11.52
C GLY A 139 8.59 -2.29 -12.98
N PHE A 140 7.72 -3.07 -13.61
CA PHE A 140 7.87 -3.58 -14.98
C PHE A 140 7.93 -2.46 -16.01
N VAL A 141 7.01 -1.50 -15.94
CA VAL A 141 6.99 -0.33 -16.84
C VAL A 141 8.30 0.44 -16.73
N ARG A 142 8.77 0.73 -15.51
CA ARG A 142 10.04 1.45 -15.34
C ARG A 142 11.22 0.63 -15.86
N HIS A 143 11.26 -0.68 -15.59
CA HIS A 143 12.31 -1.56 -16.09
C HIS A 143 12.35 -1.55 -17.62
N ALA A 144 11.23 -1.84 -18.28
CA ALA A 144 11.10 -1.91 -19.72
C ALA A 144 11.70 -0.67 -20.42
N PHE A 145 11.31 0.52 -19.97
CA PHE A 145 11.74 1.76 -20.61
C PHE A 145 13.14 2.23 -20.20
N LEU A 146 13.59 1.93 -18.98
CA LEU A 146 14.94 2.29 -18.52
C LEU A 146 16.02 1.38 -19.11
N THR A 147 15.69 0.12 -19.41
CA THR A 147 16.57 -0.82 -20.11
C THR A 147 16.48 -0.73 -21.64
N GLU A 148 15.46 -0.02 -22.16
CA GLU A 148 15.18 0.10 -23.61
C GLU A 148 14.90 -1.26 -24.28
N ASN A 149 14.39 -2.23 -23.52
CA ASN A 149 14.00 -3.54 -24.01
C ASN A 149 12.68 -3.42 -24.80
N GLN A 150 12.75 -3.62 -26.12
CA GLN A 150 11.62 -3.38 -27.02
C GLN A 150 10.39 -4.25 -26.73
N ALA A 151 10.59 -5.56 -26.49
CA ALA A 151 9.49 -6.46 -26.19
C ALA A 151 8.81 -6.09 -24.86
N ALA A 152 9.61 -5.77 -23.83
CA ALA A 152 9.08 -5.33 -22.55
C ALA A 152 8.36 -3.96 -22.66
N MET A 153 8.87 -3.04 -23.49
CA MET A 153 8.23 -1.75 -23.74
C MET A 153 6.87 -1.90 -24.45
N GLU A 154 6.75 -2.84 -25.39
CA GLU A 154 5.47 -3.17 -26.04
C GLU A 154 4.46 -3.71 -25.02
N GLN A 155 4.88 -4.64 -24.16
CA GLN A 155 4.04 -5.18 -23.09
C GLN A 155 3.64 -4.11 -22.05
N ALA A 156 4.59 -3.27 -21.64
CA ALA A 156 4.35 -2.15 -20.72
C ALA A 156 3.32 -1.17 -21.30
N THR A 157 3.44 -0.86 -22.59
CA THR A 157 2.48 -0.02 -23.31
C THR A 157 1.09 -0.68 -23.39
N ALA A 158 1.03 -2.00 -23.56
CA ALA A 158 -0.23 -2.74 -23.54
C ALA A 158 -0.92 -2.69 -22.17
N ILE A 159 -0.16 -2.84 -21.08
CA ILE A 159 -0.64 -2.70 -19.70
C ILE A 159 -1.26 -1.32 -19.48
N VAL A 160 -0.52 -0.26 -19.85
CA VAL A 160 -0.99 1.14 -19.72
C VAL A 160 -2.25 1.36 -20.55
N ASN A 161 -2.29 0.87 -21.78
CA ASN A 161 -3.50 0.96 -22.62
C ASN A 161 -4.69 0.22 -22.01
N GLY A 162 -4.49 -0.94 -21.38
CA GLY A 162 -5.53 -1.66 -20.65
C GLY A 162 -6.09 -0.85 -19.48
N LEU A 163 -5.22 -0.26 -18.66
CA LEU A 163 -5.63 0.64 -17.56
C LEU A 163 -6.44 1.84 -18.07
N LEU A 164 -5.97 2.51 -19.13
CA LEU A 164 -6.70 3.65 -19.70
C LEU A 164 -8.07 3.23 -20.27
N ALA A 165 -8.15 2.07 -20.92
CA ALA A 165 -9.40 1.54 -21.45
C ALA A 165 -10.38 1.12 -20.34
N SER A 166 -9.89 0.86 -19.12
CA SER A 166 -10.73 0.51 -17.98
C SER A 166 -11.45 1.70 -17.35
N GLN A 167 -11.04 2.93 -17.66
CA GLN A 167 -11.59 4.13 -17.04
C GLN A 167 -13.08 4.33 -17.40
N ASP A 168 -13.93 4.49 -16.38
CA ASP A 168 -15.35 4.81 -16.59
C ASP A 168 -15.53 6.27 -17.08
N GLU A 169 -16.69 6.58 -17.67
CA GLU A 169 -17.04 7.92 -18.18
C GLU A 169 -16.92 9.05 -17.14
N ASP A 170 -17.03 8.73 -15.84
CA ASP A 170 -16.87 9.70 -14.75
C ASP A 170 -15.44 9.82 -14.21
N GLY A 171 -14.48 9.19 -14.89
CA GLY A 171 -13.07 9.22 -14.54
C GLY A 171 -12.63 8.08 -13.64
N TYR A 172 -13.52 7.21 -13.17
CA TYR A 172 -13.15 6.15 -12.23
C TYR A 172 -12.17 5.14 -12.83
N ILE A 173 -11.02 5.01 -12.19
CA ILE A 173 -10.09 3.89 -12.31
C ILE A 173 -10.00 3.28 -10.93
N GLY A 174 -10.29 1.99 -10.81
CA GLY A 174 -10.28 1.31 -9.52
C GLY A 174 -10.93 -0.07 -9.63
N ILE A 175 -11.02 -0.72 -8.48
CA ILE A 175 -11.27 -2.16 -8.41
C ILE A 175 -12.70 -2.49 -8.02
N TYR A 176 -13.53 -1.48 -7.72
CA TYR A 176 -14.86 -1.67 -7.18
C TYR A 176 -15.95 -1.26 -8.18
N LYS A 177 -17.04 -2.02 -8.19
CA LYS A 177 -18.25 -1.72 -8.98
C LYS A 177 -18.97 -0.49 -8.41
N LYS A 178 -19.85 0.15 -9.21
CA LYS A 178 -20.60 1.39 -8.83
C LYS A 178 -21.42 1.29 -7.54
N ASN A 179 -21.84 0.08 -7.17
CA ASN A 179 -22.57 -0.17 -5.92
C ASN A 179 -21.67 -0.01 -4.69
N LEU A 180 -20.35 -0.23 -4.84
CA LEU A 180 -19.41 -0.33 -3.73
C LEU A 180 -18.34 0.78 -3.72
N ARG A 181 -17.87 1.24 -4.89
CA ARG A 181 -16.82 2.29 -4.95
C ARG A 181 -17.20 3.54 -4.15
N TYR A 182 -16.26 4.04 -3.35
CA TYR A 182 -16.43 5.18 -2.42
C TYR A 182 -17.53 5.02 -1.34
N LYS A 183 -18.10 3.81 -1.18
CA LYS A 183 -19.24 3.55 -0.27
C LYS A 183 -18.94 2.52 0.81
N HIS A 184 -17.66 2.27 1.06
CA HIS A 184 -17.19 1.34 2.08
C HIS A 184 -17.58 1.78 3.49
N LYS A 185 -17.86 0.79 4.35
CA LYS A 185 -18.17 0.98 5.78
C LYS A 185 -17.09 0.44 6.71
N GLY A 186 -16.26 -0.47 6.20
CA GLY A 186 -15.14 -1.08 6.90
C GLY A 186 -13.99 -1.31 5.94
N SER A 187 -13.18 -2.33 6.20
CA SER A 187 -11.98 -2.61 5.42
C SER A 187 -12.23 -2.69 3.91
N ASN A 188 -11.36 -2.02 3.15
CA ASN A 188 -11.34 -1.97 1.71
C ASN A 188 -9.93 -1.55 1.24
N GLY A 189 -9.68 -1.51 -0.06
CA GLY A 189 -8.44 -0.98 -0.64
C GLY A 189 -8.68 0.02 -1.74
N GLU A 190 -9.74 0.85 -1.65
CA GLU A 190 -10.15 1.78 -2.71
C GLU A 190 -9.01 2.73 -3.10
N LEU A 191 -8.50 3.49 -2.12
CA LEU A 191 -7.40 4.43 -2.34
C LEU A 191 -6.09 3.73 -2.63
N TRP A 192 -5.84 2.56 -2.03
CA TRP A 192 -4.59 1.86 -2.22
C TRP A 192 -4.45 1.29 -3.64
N ALA A 193 -5.48 0.63 -4.15
CA ALA A 193 -5.49 0.14 -5.53
C ALA A 193 -5.42 1.28 -6.55
N GLN A 194 -6.09 2.40 -6.29
CA GLN A 194 -5.92 3.61 -7.10
C GLN A 194 -4.47 4.10 -7.08
N THR A 195 -3.85 4.15 -5.89
CA THR A 195 -2.46 4.61 -5.72
C THR A 195 -1.49 3.78 -6.56
N THR A 196 -1.55 2.45 -6.49
CA THR A 196 -0.63 1.57 -7.23
C THR A 196 -0.82 1.67 -8.74
N ALA A 197 -2.07 1.78 -9.21
CA ALA A 197 -2.37 2.02 -10.62
C ALA A 197 -1.86 3.39 -11.10
N PHE A 198 -2.07 4.45 -10.31
CA PHE A 198 -1.68 5.81 -10.70
C PHE A 198 -0.17 6.00 -10.68
N ARG A 199 0.57 5.34 -9.77
CA ARG A 199 2.04 5.33 -9.82
C ARG A 199 2.57 4.75 -11.13
N THR A 200 1.99 3.63 -11.58
CA THR A 200 2.30 3.01 -12.88
C THR A 200 2.05 4.01 -14.02
N LEU A 201 0.86 4.61 -14.09
CA LEU A 201 0.49 5.53 -15.16
C LEU A 201 1.37 6.79 -15.15
N LEU A 202 1.62 7.39 -13.99
CA LEU A 202 2.47 8.58 -13.88
C LEU A 202 3.93 8.26 -14.18
N GLY A 203 4.44 7.11 -13.78
CA GLY A 203 5.78 6.63 -14.15
C GLY A 203 5.93 6.51 -15.67
N TYR A 204 4.93 5.95 -16.34
CA TYR A 204 4.89 5.89 -17.81
C TYR A 204 4.81 7.29 -18.44
N TYR A 205 3.96 8.19 -17.92
CA TYR A 205 3.84 9.56 -18.42
C TYR A 205 5.16 10.31 -18.33
N GLU A 206 5.87 10.25 -17.20
CA GLU A 206 7.13 10.95 -17.02
C GLU A 206 8.22 10.52 -18.01
N ILE A 207 8.20 9.24 -18.40
CA ILE A 207 9.15 8.67 -19.36
C ILE A 207 8.78 9.06 -20.80
N THR A 208 7.48 9.04 -21.14
CA THR A 208 7.00 9.10 -22.53
C THR A 208 6.48 10.47 -22.95
N GLY A 209 6.03 11.30 -22.00
CA GLY A 209 5.32 12.55 -22.25
C GLY A 209 3.92 12.34 -22.85
N GLU A 210 3.33 11.16 -22.71
CA GLU A 210 2.04 10.85 -23.35
C GLU A 210 0.86 11.49 -22.60
N GLU A 211 0.46 12.68 -23.06
CA GLU A 211 -0.54 13.54 -22.39
C GLU A 211 -1.89 12.86 -22.08
N ARG A 212 -2.34 11.88 -22.88
CA ARG A 212 -3.58 11.15 -22.56
C ARG A 212 -3.50 10.38 -21.24
N VAL A 213 -2.29 9.97 -20.83
CA VAL A 213 -2.06 9.25 -19.58
C VAL A 213 -2.22 10.21 -18.40
N LEU A 214 -1.59 11.39 -18.47
CA LEU A 214 -1.75 12.42 -17.45
C LEU A 214 -3.21 12.86 -17.33
N ALA A 215 -3.89 13.16 -18.44
CA ALA A 215 -5.28 13.56 -18.44
C ALA A 215 -6.22 12.50 -17.80
N SER A 216 -5.94 11.22 -18.03
CA SER A 216 -6.67 10.12 -17.40
C SER A 216 -6.49 10.10 -15.88
N VAL A 217 -5.26 10.25 -15.39
CA VAL A 217 -4.98 10.31 -13.95
C VAL A 217 -5.58 11.58 -13.32
N GLU A 218 -5.51 12.74 -13.97
CA GLU A 218 -6.13 13.97 -13.48
C GLU A 218 -7.66 13.82 -13.34
N SER A 219 -8.32 13.21 -14.34
CA SER A 219 -9.77 12.95 -14.29
C SER A 219 -10.14 11.96 -13.17
N ALA A 220 -9.34 10.92 -12.97
CA ALA A 220 -9.56 9.98 -11.87
C ALA A 220 -9.37 10.64 -10.50
N MET A 221 -8.34 11.46 -10.36
CA MET A 221 -8.09 12.21 -9.12
C MET A 221 -9.16 13.27 -8.85
N GLU A 222 -9.73 13.92 -9.87
CA GLU A 222 -10.86 14.82 -9.69
C GLU A 222 -12.06 14.10 -9.04
N LEU A 223 -12.38 12.90 -9.52
CA LEU A 223 -13.42 12.06 -8.92
C LEU A 223 -13.06 11.63 -7.49
N THR A 224 -11.84 11.14 -7.27
CA THR A 224 -11.38 10.71 -5.94
C THR A 224 -11.41 11.85 -4.93
N MET A 225 -10.89 13.03 -5.29
CA MET A 225 -10.90 14.22 -4.43
C MET A 225 -12.31 14.76 -4.18
N LYS A 226 -13.25 14.55 -5.10
CA LYS A 226 -14.66 14.90 -4.88
C LYS A 226 -15.33 13.95 -3.89
N GLU A 227 -15.17 12.64 -4.07
CA GLU A 227 -15.86 11.62 -3.26
C GLU A 227 -15.21 11.45 -1.87
N TYR A 228 -13.87 11.55 -1.81
CA TYR A 228 -13.07 11.42 -0.59
C TYR A 228 -12.37 12.71 -0.14
N GLY A 229 -12.82 13.88 -0.58
CA GLY A 229 -12.33 15.17 -0.09
C GLY A 229 -13.17 15.79 1.03
N PRO A 230 -12.87 17.05 1.41
CA PRO A 230 -13.52 17.75 2.52
C PRO A 230 -15.05 17.84 2.43
N GLU A 231 -15.60 17.96 1.22
CA GLU A 231 -17.06 18.00 0.97
C GLU A 231 -17.67 16.60 0.77
N GLY A 232 -16.81 15.59 0.67
CA GLY A 232 -17.17 14.19 0.47
C GLY A 232 -17.17 13.41 1.78
N ARG A 233 -16.68 12.17 1.70
CA ARG A 233 -16.54 11.27 2.85
C ARG A 233 -15.09 11.23 3.29
N SER A 234 -14.88 11.04 4.58
CA SER A 234 -13.55 10.65 5.04
C SER A 234 -13.26 9.20 4.62
N PRO A 235 -12.12 8.92 3.97
CA PRO A 235 -11.73 7.54 3.69
C PRO A 235 -11.31 6.77 4.97
N PHE A 236 -11.08 7.47 6.08
CA PHE A 236 -10.58 6.89 7.34
C PHE A 236 -11.62 6.87 8.47
N ASN A 237 -12.83 7.37 8.24
CA ASN A 237 -13.93 7.27 9.21
C ASN A 237 -14.76 6.01 8.95
N LEU A 238 -14.24 4.86 9.40
CA LEU A 238 -14.79 3.53 9.14
C LEU A 238 -14.92 2.72 10.43
N GLU A 239 -15.74 1.68 10.40
CA GLU A 239 -15.91 0.72 11.50
C GLU A 239 -15.12 -0.57 11.19
N GLY A 240 -14.32 -1.05 12.14
CA GLY A 240 -13.64 -2.35 12.04
C GLY A 240 -12.75 -2.49 10.80
N GLU A 241 -11.97 -1.45 10.49
CA GLU A 241 -11.07 -1.48 9.34
C GLU A 241 -9.76 -2.25 9.59
N PHE A 242 -9.16 -2.70 8.49
CA PHE A 242 -7.90 -3.41 8.44
C PHE A 242 -6.99 -2.73 7.39
N GLY A 243 -5.70 -3.09 7.39
CA GLY A 243 -4.59 -2.35 6.77
C GLY A 243 -4.77 -1.79 5.35
N GLY A 244 -5.63 -2.34 4.50
CA GLY A 244 -5.89 -1.80 3.15
C GLY A 244 -6.39 -0.35 3.14
N VAL A 245 -7.15 0.04 4.15
CA VAL A 245 -7.63 1.42 4.29
C VAL A 245 -6.45 2.34 4.58
N THR A 246 -5.58 1.95 5.49
CA THR A 246 -4.43 2.75 5.93
C THR A 246 -3.30 2.80 4.92
N HIS A 247 -3.08 1.75 4.11
CA HIS A 247 -2.26 1.84 2.90
C HIS A 247 -2.78 2.90 1.92
N GLY A 248 -4.09 3.16 1.91
CA GLY A 248 -4.71 4.23 1.13
C GLY A 248 -4.13 5.63 1.40
N LEU A 249 -3.48 5.85 2.55
CA LEU A 249 -2.76 7.10 2.83
C LEU A 249 -1.61 7.34 1.85
N MET A 250 -1.10 6.30 1.19
CA MET A 250 -0.05 6.40 0.18
C MET A 250 -0.46 7.06 -1.14
N MET A 251 -1.74 7.43 -1.28
CA MET A 251 -2.21 8.36 -2.32
C MET A 251 -1.44 9.70 -2.30
N VAL A 252 -0.77 10.03 -1.19
CA VAL A 252 0.20 11.14 -1.10
C VAL A 252 1.25 11.09 -2.22
N ASP A 253 1.73 9.92 -2.63
CA ASP A 253 2.77 9.81 -3.68
C ASP A 253 2.25 10.27 -5.06
N VAL A 254 0.99 9.97 -5.34
CA VAL A 254 0.30 10.43 -6.56
C VAL A 254 0.11 11.94 -6.49
N CYS A 255 -0.28 12.45 -5.32
CA CYS A 255 -0.48 13.88 -5.10
C CYS A 255 0.82 14.69 -5.28
N GLU A 256 1.92 14.23 -4.68
CA GLU A 256 3.24 14.85 -4.83
C GLU A 256 3.72 14.84 -6.29
N THR A 257 3.50 13.72 -6.98
CA THR A 257 3.87 13.58 -8.40
C THR A 257 3.05 14.51 -9.28
N LEU A 258 1.73 14.59 -9.07
CA LEU A 258 0.85 15.46 -9.83
C LEU A 258 1.11 16.95 -9.57
N GLU A 259 1.34 17.37 -8.33
CA GLU A 259 1.71 18.78 -8.05
C GLU A 259 3.02 19.12 -8.77
N ARG A 260 4.02 18.22 -8.73
CA ARG A 260 5.29 18.46 -9.40
C ARG A 260 5.16 18.58 -10.91
N ILE A 261 4.32 17.75 -11.54
CA ILE A 261 4.10 17.76 -12.99
C ILE A 261 3.28 18.99 -13.41
N THR A 262 2.19 19.28 -12.70
CA THR A 262 1.16 20.23 -13.13
C THR A 262 1.32 21.63 -12.52
N GLY A 263 2.04 21.74 -11.40
CA GLY A 263 2.10 22.93 -10.56
C GLY A 263 0.82 23.22 -9.75
N LYS A 264 -0.20 22.35 -9.81
CA LYS A 264 -1.48 22.54 -9.11
C LYS A 264 -1.35 22.17 -7.64
N SER A 265 -1.38 23.18 -6.78
CA SER A 265 -1.17 22.99 -5.34
C SER A 265 -2.27 22.21 -4.62
N ASP A 266 -3.46 22.11 -5.25
CA ASP A 266 -4.62 21.40 -4.72
C ASP A 266 -4.31 19.93 -4.40
N TYR A 267 -3.37 19.30 -5.11
CA TYR A 267 -2.95 17.93 -4.84
C TYR A 267 -2.22 17.79 -3.50
N LEU A 268 -1.29 18.69 -3.14
CA LEU A 268 -0.66 18.65 -1.81
C LEU A 268 -1.60 19.10 -0.69
N ASP A 269 -2.55 19.98 -1.00
CA ASP A 269 -3.61 20.32 -0.04
C ASP A 269 -4.48 19.09 0.26
N TYR A 270 -4.77 18.27 -0.75
CA TYR A 270 -5.44 16.99 -0.58
C TYR A 270 -4.60 15.95 0.18
N ALA A 271 -3.29 15.84 -0.11
CA ALA A 271 -2.38 14.98 0.65
C ALA A 271 -2.35 15.34 2.14
N THR A 272 -2.30 16.63 2.45
CA THR A 272 -2.36 17.14 3.84
C THR A 272 -3.70 16.84 4.50
N TYR A 273 -4.80 16.96 3.75
CA TYR A 273 -6.13 16.57 4.21
C TYR A 273 -6.20 15.07 4.52
N LEU A 274 -5.66 14.19 3.67
CA LEU A 274 -5.64 12.74 3.94
C LEU A 274 -4.89 12.42 5.24
N TYR A 275 -3.72 13.04 5.47
CA TYR A 275 -2.97 12.87 6.72
C TYR A 275 -3.75 13.38 7.95
N GLN A 276 -4.47 14.50 7.81
CA GLN A 276 -5.35 15.02 8.87
C GLN A 276 -6.44 14.00 9.22
N GLU A 277 -7.15 13.49 8.23
CA GLU A 277 -8.25 12.55 8.41
C GLU A 277 -7.78 11.22 9.01
N PHE A 278 -6.65 10.69 8.52
CA PHE A 278 -5.97 9.53 9.11
C PHE A 278 -5.64 9.76 10.60
N SER A 279 -5.15 10.95 10.94
CA SER A 279 -4.81 11.28 12.33
C SER A 279 -6.05 11.50 13.22
N LYS A 280 -7.18 11.90 12.64
CA LYS A 280 -8.43 12.27 13.33
C LYS A 280 -9.22 11.06 13.84
N TYR A 281 -9.48 10.07 12.99
CA TYR A 281 -10.40 8.98 13.33
C TYR A 281 -9.71 7.80 14.03
N PRO A 282 -10.39 7.12 14.96
CA PRO A 282 -9.87 5.91 15.58
C PRO A 282 -9.83 4.79 14.54
N LEU A 283 -8.62 4.53 14.06
CA LEU A 283 -8.26 3.38 13.23
C LEU A 283 -7.76 2.25 14.12
N ASN A 284 -7.68 1.04 13.56
CA ASN A 284 -7.19 -0.13 14.26
C ASN A 284 -5.87 0.17 14.99
N ARG A 285 -5.70 -0.31 16.23
CA ARG A 285 -4.50 -0.04 17.02
C ARG A 285 -3.22 -0.42 16.28
N ALA A 286 -3.32 -1.48 15.47
CA ALA A 286 -2.27 -1.98 14.61
C ALA A 286 -1.65 -0.97 13.63
N PHE A 287 -2.27 0.18 13.34
CA PHE A 287 -1.84 1.08 12.27
C PHE A 287 -1.72 2.56 12.72
N ASN A 288 -1.44 2.82 13.99
CA ASN A 288 -1.57 4.16 14.58
C ASN A 288 -0.25 4.93 14.80
N ASP A 289 0.91 4.30 14.61
CA ASP A 289 2.22 4.89 14.99
C ASP A 289 2.48 6.28 14.40
N LEU A 290 2.03 6.52 13.16
CA LEU A 290 2.29 7.77 12.44
C LEU A 290 1.14 8.77 12.50
N ARG A 291 0.08 8.47 13.25
CA ARG A 291 -0.98 9.45 13.54
C ARG A 291 -0.44 10.52 14.49
N LEU A 292 -0.76 11.78 14.21
CA LEU A 292 -0.19 12.90 14.95
C LEU A 292 -0.36 12.81 16.49
N PRO A 293 -1.53 12.43 17.04
CA PRO A 293 -1.68 12.29 18.50
C PRO A 293 -0.77 11.24 19.15
N TYR A 294 -0.39 10.19 18.41
CA TYR A 294 0.51 9.14 18.89
C TYR A 294 1.97 9.59 18.80
N LEU A 295 2.34 10.30 17.74
CA LEU A 295 3.67 10.90 17.61
C LEU A 295 3.97 11.93 18.70
N LEU A 296 2.97 12.69 19.13
CA LEU A 296 3.12 13.68 20.20
C LEU A 296 3.37 13.04 21.58
N LYS A 297 3.22 11.72 21.73
CA LYS A 297 3.72 10.94 22.87
C LYS A 297 5.17 10.57 22.59
N VAL A 298 6.08 11.53 22.74
CA VAL A 298 7.48 11.41 22.30
C VAL A 298 8.20 10.20 22.91
N ASP A 299 7.89 9.86 24.16
CA ASP A 299 8.53 8.75 24.88
C ASP A 299 7.95 7.36 24.56
N SER A 300 6.93 7.25 23.70
CA SER A 300 6.38 5.95 23.30
C SER A 300 7.20 5.32 22.18
N ALA A 301 7.34 4.00 22.21
CA ALA A 301 7.89 3.23 21.11
C ALA A 301 6.92 3.20 19.92
N TYR A 302 7.45 2.80 18.77
CA TYR A 302 6.64 2.28 17.67
C TYR A 302 6.20 0.85 18.01
N GLU A 303 4.91 0.58 17.83
CA GLU A 303 4.28 -0.69 18.20
C GLU A 303 3.52 -1.33 17.04
N SER A 304 3.21 -0.54 16.02
CA SER A 304 2.29 -0.88 14.94
C SER A 304 2.90 -1.84 13.92
N HIS A 305 2.08 -2.18 12.93
CA HIS A 305 2.49 -2.89 11.72
C HIS A 305 3.66 -2.17 11.06
N ALA A 306 4.71 -2.91 10.74
CA ALA A 306 5.98 -2.36 10.34
C ALA A 306 5.88 -1.57 9.03
N VAL A 307 5.23 -2.15 8.01
CA VAL A 307 5.09 -1.53 6.68
C VAL A 307 4.38 -0.18 6.79
N HIS A 308 3.24 -0.15 7.50
CA HIS A 308 2.49 1.09 7.76
C HIS A 308 3.33 2.16 8.44
N THR A 309 4.12 1.76 9.45
CA THR A 309 4.97 2.69 10.18
C THR A 309 6.00 3.34 9.26
N TYR A 310 6.69 2.55 8.44
CA TYR A 310 7.71 3.08 7.54
C TYR A 310 7.12 3.89 6.40
N GLU A 311 6.02 3.42 5.80
CA GLU A 311 5.45 4.09 4.65
C GLU A 311 4.78 5.42 5.03
N HIS A 312 4.11 5.51 6.18
CA HIS A 312 3.38 6.72 6.61
C HIS A 312 4.29 7.89 7.00
N LEU A 313 5.59 7.65 7.19
CA LEU A 313 6.58 8.73 7.36
C LEU A 313 6.52 9.73 6.19
N ARG A 314 6.28 9.24 4.96
CA ARG A 314 6.17 10.09 3.77
C ARG A 314 4.95 11.02 3.83
N ALA A 315 3.81 10.51 4.31
CA ALA A 315 2.59 11.29 4.47
C ALA A 315 2.73 12.38 5.53
N LEU A 316 3.35 12.04 6.67
CA LEU A 316 3.70 13.02 7.70
C LEU A 316 4.65 14.10 7.17
N ALA A 317 5.68 13.70 6.40
CA ALA A 317 6.62 14.63 5.81
C ALA A 317 5.92 15.58 4.82
N ALA A 318 5.09 15.06 3.92
CA ALA A 318 4.31 15.87 2.97
C ALA A 318 3.43 16.89 3.71
N ALA A 319 2.67 16.45 4.72
CA ALA A 319 1.85 17.34 5.53
C ALA A 319 2.70 18.41 6.25
N TYR A 320 3.81 18.02 6.87
CA TYR A 320 4.72 18.97 7.54
C TYR A 320 5.31 20.00 6.58
N TYR A 321 5.73 19.60 5.39
CA TYR A 321 6.28 20.53 4.40
C TYR A 321 5.21 21.43 3.78
N ARG A 322 3.94 21.01 3.79
CA ARG A 322 2.82 21.80 3.28
C ARG A 322 2.22 22.79 4.29
N SER A 323 2.46 22.57 5.59
CA SER A 323 1.77 23.27 6.68
C SER A 323 2.71 24.00 7.64
N ASN A 324 2.35 25.20 8.10
CA ASN A 324 3.04 25.88 9.21
C ASN A 324 2.63 25.42 10.62
N ASP A 325 1.78 24.39 10.74
CA ASP A 325 1.33 23.89 12.02
C ASP A 325 2.49 23.33 12.86
N SER A 326 2.77 23.98 13.98
CA SER A 326 3.86 23.58 14.89
C SER A 326 3.73 22.16 15.43
N ARG A 327 2.51 21.59 15.46
CA ARG A 327 2.28 20.20 15.88
C ARG A 327 2.89 19.22 14.90
N LEU A 328 2.80 19.47 13.59
CA LEU A 328 3.40 18.62 12.56
C LEU A 328 4.92 18.61 12.68
N LYS A 329 5.54 19.76 12.99
CA LYS A 329 6.98 19.79 13.27
C LYS A 329 7.34 18.89 14.46
N LYS A 330 6.62 19.01 15.57
CA LYS A 330 6.85 18.18 16.76
C LYS A 330 6.65 16.69 16.45
N GLY A 331 5.60 16.35 15.70
CA GLY A 331 5.32 14.99 15.27
C GLY A 331 6.41 14.43 14.35
N TYR A 332 6.88 15.23 13.39
CA TYR A 332 7.97 14.87 12.48
C TYR A 332 9.29 14.66 13.24
N ASP A 333 9.67 15.58 14.13
CA ASP A 333 10.87 15.42 14.95
C ASP A 333 10.78 14.16 15.83
N ALA A 334 9.61 13.91 16.44
CA ALA A 334 9.38 12.70 17.25
C ALA A 334 9.44 11.43 16.40
N ALA A 335 8.89 11.44 15.20
CA ALA A 335 8.93 10.31 14.28
C ALA A 335 10.39 9.94 13.91
N LEU A 336 11.23 10.93 13.62
CA LEU A 336 12.65 10.70 13.32
C LEU A 336 13.43 10.14 14.52
N ILE A 337 13.12 10.61 15.74
CA ILE A 337 13.74 10.08 16.97
C ILE A 337 13.35 8.61 17.15
N LYS A 338 12.07 8.27 17.00
CA LYS A 338 11.57 6.90 17.13
C LYS A 338 12.12 5.99 16.02
N LEU A 339 12.20 6.49 14.79
CA LEU A 339 12.74 5.77 13.64
C LEU A 339 14.16 5.27 13.92
N ALA A 340 15.01 6.10 14.55
CA ALA A 340 16.38 5.71 14.87
C ALA A 340 16.49 4.43 15.74
N ASN A 341 15.46 4.12 16.54
CA ASN A 341 15.44 2.93 17.39
C ASN A 341 14.99 1.67 16.65
N VAL A 342 14.44 1.79 15.45
CA VAL A 342 13.89 0.65 14.69
C VAL A 342 14.62 0.42 13.36
N MET A 343 15.75 1.11 13.13
CA MET A 343 16.60 0.90 11.96
C MET A 343 17.76 -0.05 12.28
N LEU A 344 17.95 -1.07 11.44
CA LEU A 344 19.10 -1.97 11.53
C LEU A 344 20.34 -1.37 10.84
N PRO A 345 21.56 -1.84 11.18
CA PRO A 345 22.80 -1.34 10.56
C PRO A 345 22.86 -1.48 9.03
N SER A 346 22.07 -2.41 8.45
CA SER A 346 21.92 -2.57 7.00
C SER A 346 21.15 -1.42 6.34
N GLY A 347 20.49 -0.56 7.12
CA GLY A 347 19.58 0.48 6.63
C GLY A 347 18.15 -0.01 6.40
N ALA A 348 17.86 -1.28 6.68
CA ALA A 348 16.50 -1.79 6.65
C ALA A 348 15.79 -1.58 8.01
N GLY A 349 14.49 -1.37 7.97
CA GLY A 349 13.66 -1.31 9.18
C GLY A 349 13.54 -2.68 9.84
N HIS A 350 13.43 -2.72 11.17
CA HIS A 350 12.98 -3.91 11.89
C HIS A 350 11.46 -4.06 11.73
N GLY A 351 11.02 -5.29 11.46
CA GLY A 351 9.61 -5.67 11.52
C GLY A 351 9.45 -7.09 11.01
N ASN A 352 8.78 -7.95 11.77
CA ASN A 352 8.34 -9.28 11.32
C ASN A 352 6.81 -9.25 11.45
N GLU A 353 6.16 -8.66 10.45
CA GLU A 353 4.83 -8.01 10.45
C GLU A 353 4.72 -6.82 11.41
N TRP A 354 5.29 -6.91 12.62
CA TRP A 354 5.13 -5.94 13.70
C TRP A 354 6.45 -5.39 14.21
N ILE A 355 6.44 -4.12 14.62
CA ILE A 355 7.53 -3.53 15.42
C ILE A 355 7.38 -3.95 16.89
N ALA A 356 6.14 -4.01 17.38
CA ALA A 356 5.78 -4.55 18.71
C ALA A 356 6.55 -3.93 19.89
N GLY A 357 6.90 -2.63 19.79
CA GLY A 357 7.59 -1.90 20.86
C GLY A 357 9.06 -2.27 21.02
N LYS A 358 9.64 -3.03 20.08
CA LYS A 358 11.02 -3.50 20.15
C LYS A 358 11.97 -2.54 19.45
N GLU A 359 13.18 -2.46 19.99
CA GLU A 359 14.30 -1.80 19.33
C GLU A 359 14.94 -2.75 18.31
N ALA A 360 15.47 -2.19 17.23
CA ALA A 360 16.21 -2.93 16.22
C ALA A 360 17.51 -3.51 16.78
N ASP A 361 17.63 -4.82 16.76
CA ASP A 361 18.83 -5.58 17.10
C ASP A 361 19.10 -6.66 16.03
N PRO A 362 20.28 -6.64 15.37
CA PRO A 362 20.58 -7.53 14.24
C PRO A 362 20.70 -9.01 14.63
N SER A 363 20.72 -9.34 15.92
CA SER A 363 20.82 -10.70 16.43
C SER A 363 19.50 -11.27 16.98
N THR A 364 18.56 -10.40 17.36
CA THR A 364 17.35 -10.82 18.09
C THR A 364 16.04 -10.31 17.52
N THR A 365 16.06 -9.29 16.66
CA THR A 365 14.85 -8.78 16.02
C THR A 365 14.85 -9.13 14.54
N GLY A 366 13.82 -9.89 14.12
CA GLY A 366 13.68 -10.38 12.75
C GLY A 366 13.33 -9.27 11.76
N GLN A 367 13.58 -9.55 10.49
CA GLN A 367 13.06 -8.78 9.36
C GLN A 367 12.21 -9.72 8.53
N GLU A 368 11.01 -9.28 8.16
CA GLU A 368 10.36 -9.80 6.96
C GLU A 368 11.13 -9.32 5.73
N TYR A 369 11.37 -10.26 4.83
CA TYR A 369 12.01 -10.05 3.54
C TYR A 369 11.00 -10.19 2.43
#